data_AF-A0A315VH39-F1
#
_entry.id   AF-A0A315VH39-F1
#
_cell.length_a   1.000
_cell.length_b   1.000
_cell.length_c   1.000
_cell.angle_alpha   90.00
_cell.angle_beta   90.00
_cell.angle_gamma   90.00
#
_symmetry.space_group_name_H-M   'P 1'
#
loop_
_entity.id
_entity.type
_entity.pdbx_description
1 polymer ?
#
loop_
_entity_poly.entity_id
_entity_poly.type
_entity_poly.pdbx_seq_one_letter_code
_entity_poly.pdbx_strand_id
1 'polypeptide(L)'
;MEDGKEVSTNSLLKDECYSDFLDEDFDVKTYTAQAIHHAVIAEQLAKLAQGISQLDKELHSQVVARHEDLLAQATGIESLEGVLQMMQTRISALQAAVERMRTKIVDPYNKIVGRITQLARLQVACDLLRRIIRILYLSKRLQGQLQGGSREITKAAQSINEL
;
A
#
# COMPACT_ATOMS: atom_id res chain seq x y z
N MET A 1 -19.74 -36.80 -15.52
CA MET A 1 -19.10 -38.13 -15.67
C MET A 1 -17.72 -38.03 -15.04
N GLU A 2 -17.65 -38.06 -13.71
CA GLU A 2 -16.41 -37.75 -12.97
C GLU A 2 -16.04 -38.82 -11.92
N ASP A 3 -16.90 -39.85 -11.77
CA ASP A 3 -16.85 -40.79 -10.65
C ASP A 3 -15.92 -42.01 -10.87
N GLY A 4 -15.18 -42.04 -11.98
CA GLY A 4 -14.41 -43.23 -12.41
C GLY A 4 -12.92 -43.23 -12.06
N LYS A 5 -12.35 -42.09 -11.61
CA LYS A 5 -10.89 -41.90 -11.52
C LYS A 5 -10.32 -41.94 -10.09
N GLU A 6 -11.09 -41.59 -9.06
CA GLU A 6 -10.63 -41.69 -7.65
C GLU A 6 -10.53 -43.14 -7.12
N VAL A 7 -11.04 -44.10 -7.89
CA VAL A 7 -11.18 -45.51 -7.48
C VAL A 7 -9.84 -46.28 -7.57
N SER A 8 -8.87 -45.84 -8.39
CA SER A 8 -7.73 -46.69 -8.80
C SER A 8 -6.44 -46.58 -7.95
N THR A 9 -6.07 -45.40 -7.43
CA THR A 9 -4.90 -45.30 -6.52
C THR A 9 -5.24 -45.87 -5.14
N ASN A 10 -6.45 -45.59 -4.68
CA ASN A 10 -7.00 -46.18 -3.48
C ASN A 10 -7.11 -47.71 -3.58
N SER A 11 -7.31 -48.29 -4.78
CA SER A 11 -7.32 -49.75 -4.91
C SER A 11 -5.94 -50.38 -4.81
N LEU A 12 -4.89 -49.75 -5.35
CA LEU A 12 -3.51 -50.27 -5.24
C LEU A 12 -2.97 -50.15 -3.81
N LEU A 13 -3.28 -49.04 -3.12
CA LEU A 13 -2.90 -48.80 -1.73
C LEU A 13 -3.71 -49.66 -0.72
N LYS A 14 -4.80 -50.29 -1.16
CA LYS A 14 -5.62 -51.21 -0.36
C LYS A 14 -5.34 -52.68 -0.66
N ASP A 15 -4.48 -52.97 -1.64
CA ASP A 15 -4.10 -54.34 -1.96
C ASP A 15 -3.15 -54.85 -0.87
N GLU A 16 -3.55 -55.92 -0.18
CA GLU A 16 -2.76 -56.59 0.85
C GLU A 16 -1.38 -57.02 0.34
N CYS A 17 -1.22 -57.22 -0.97
CA CYS A 17 0.08 -57.55 -1.57
C CYS A 17 1.11 -56.41 -1.48
N TYR A 18 0.65 -55.16 -1.27
CA TYR A 18 1.54 -53.99 -1.20
C TYR A 18 1.60 -53.36 0.20
N SER A 19 0.87 -53.88 1.19
CA SER A 19 0.79 -53.29 2.54
C SER A 19 2.14 -53.24 3.24
N ASP A 20 2.99 -54.25 3.03
CA ASP A 20 4.32 -54.32 3.63
C ASP A 20 5.20 -53.15 3.19
N PHE A 21 5.02 -52.64 1.96
CA PHE A 21 5.76 -51.49 1.44
C PHE A 21 5.25 -50.14 1.97
N LEU A 22 4.11 -50.12 2.64
CA LEU A 22 3.51 -48.91 3.24
C LEU A 22 3.91 -48.75 4.71
N ASP A 23 4.56 -49.74 5.31
CA ASP A 23 5.05 -49.70 6.68
C ASP A 23 6.27 -48.78 6.80
N GLU A 24 6.30 -47.93 7.83
CA GLU A 24 7.42 -47.00 8.08
C GLU A 24 8.71 -47.76 8.42
N ASP A 25 8.60 -48.96 9.00
CA ASP A 25 9.72 -49.82 9.39
C ASP A 25 10.04 -50.92 8.36
N PHE A 26 9.60 -50.77 7.10
CA PHE A 26 9.81 -51.77 6.07
C PHE A 26 11.30 -52.17 5.89
N ASP A 27 11.62 -53.41 6.24
CA ASP A 27 12.95 -53.98 6.07
C ASP A 27 13.05 -54.86 4.82
N VAL A 28 13.64 -54.29 3.77
CA VAL A 28 13.95 -54.95 2.50
C VAL A 28 14.69 -56.28 2.71
N LYS A 29 15.59 -56.38 3.70
CA LYS A 29 16.40 -57.60 3.93
C LYS A 29 15.56 -58.73 4.47
N THR A 30 14.69 -58.44 5.43
CA THR A 30 13.75 -59.41 6.00
C THR A 30 12.72 -59.85 4.97
N TYR A 31 12.17 -58.91 4.19
CA TYR A 31 11.23 -59.19 3.11
C TYR A 31 11.85 -60.08 2.02
N THR A 32 13.06 -59.74 1.55
CA THR A 32 13.77 -60.53 0.53
C THR A 32 14.18 -61.91 1.05
N ALA A 33 14.62 -62.02 2.31
CA ALA A 33 14.92 -63.30 2.93
C ALA A 33 13.69 -64.21 3.01
N GLN A 34 12.52 -63.67 3.36
CA GLN A 34 11.25 -64.41 3.34
C GLN A 34 10.85 -64.83 1.93
N ALA A 35 10.97 -63.95 0.92
CA ALA A 35 10.65 -64.28 -0.46
C ALA A 35 11.56 -65.38 -1.04
N ILE A 36 12.85 -65.38 -0.66
CA ILE A 36 13.81 -66.44 -1.00
C ILE A 36 13.45 -67.75 -0.30
N HIS A 37 13.15 -67.70 1.00
CA HIS A 37 12.81 -68.88 1.80
C HIS A 37 11.56 -69.59 1.29
N HIS A 38 10.56 -68.84 0.83
CA HIS A 38 9.31 -69.39 0.26
C HIS A 38 9.44 -69.72 -1.24
N ALA A 39 10.60 -69.51 -1.86
CA ALA A 39 10.85 -69.74 -3.29
C ALA A 39 9.90 -68.98 -4.25
N VAL A 40 9.38 -67.83 -3.83
CA VAL A 40 8.37 -67.02 -4.58
C VAL A 40 8.96 -65.79 -5.27
N ILE A 41 10.29 -65.69 -5.39
CA ILE A 41 11.01 -64.50 -5.88
C ILE A 41 10.49 -64.03 -7.25
N ALA A 42 10.29 -64.96 -8.20
CA ALA A 42 9.85 -64.62 -9.56
C ALA A 42 8.43 -64.05 -9.58
N GLU A 43 7.53 -64.60 -8.76
CA GLU A 43 6.15 -64.12 -8.63
C GLU A 43 6.10 -62.73 -7.98
N GLN A 44 6.88 -62.53 -6.92
CA GLN A 44 6.98 -61.24 -6.22
C GLN A 44 7.57 -60.14 -7.12
N LEU A 45 8.59 -60.46 -7.92
CA LEU A 45 9.15 -59.53 -8.91
C LEU A 45 8.12 -59.18 -10.00
N ALA A 46 7.37 -60.17 -10.48
CA ALA A 46 6.32 -59.93 -11.48
C ALA A 46 5.20 -59.03 -10.93
N LYS A 47 4.76 -59.27 -9.69
CA LYS A 47 3.76 -58.45 -8.99
C LYS A 47 4.26 -57.03 -8.73
N LEU A 48 5.52 -56.86 -8.35
CA LEU A 48 6.12 -55.53 -8.16
C LEU A 48 6.24 -54.77 -9.48
N ALA A 49 6.70 -55.43 -10.55
CA ALA A 49 6.78 -54.82 -11.88
C ALA A 49 5.40 -54.39 -12.41
N GLN A 50 4.37 -55.20 -12.15
CA GLN A 50 2.98 -54.86 -12.46
C GLN A 50 2.51 -53.64 -11.66
N GLY A 51 2.74 -53.62 -10.35
CA GLY A 51 2.38 -52.51 -9.47
C GLY A 51 3.05 -51.20 -9.88
N ILE A 52 4.34 -51.24 -10.20
CA ILE A 52 5.10 -50.09 -10.73
C ILE A 52 4.49 -49.59 -12.04
N SER A 53 4.17 -50.48 -12.97
CA SER A 53 3.56 -50.09 -14.26
C SER A 53 2.15 -49.49 -14.09
N GLN A 54 1.38 -49.97 -13.12
CA GLN A 54 0.08 -49.40 -12.78
C GLN A 54 0.21 -48.02 -12.14
N LEU A 55 1.14 -47.86 -11.20
CA LEU A 55 1.44 -46.58 -10.55
C LEU A 55 1.90 -45.53 -11.58
N ASP A 56 2.77 -45.93 -12.52
CA ASP A 56 3.29 -45.04 -13.56
C ASP A 56 2.18 -44.55 -14.51
N LYS A 57 1.28 -45.45 -14.94
CA LYS A 57 0.10 -45.07 -15.75
C LYS A 57 -0.83 -44.11 -15.02
N GLU A 58 -1.06 -44.36 -13.74
CA GLU A 58 -1.97 -43.56 -12.93
C GLU A 58 -1.37 -42.19 -12.62
N LEU A 59 -0.09 -42.14 -12.24
CA LEU A 59 0.67 -40.90 -12.07
C LEU A 59 0.62 -40.06 -13.34
N HIS A 60 0.86 -40.68 -14.50
CA HIS A 60 0.73 -39.99 -15.78
C HIS A 60 -0.70 -39.47 -16.02
N SER A 61 -1.73 -40.27 -15.73
CA SER A 61 -3.14 -39.88 -15.87
C SER A 61 -3.53 -38.71 -14.98
N GLN A 62 -3.02 -38.66 -13.75
CA GLN A 62 -3.24 -37.56 -12.81
C GLN A 62 -2.49 -36.30 -13.23
N VAL A 63 -1.24 -36.44 -13.65
CA VAL A 63 -0.43 -35.33 -14.17
C VAL A 63 -1.12 -34.72 -15.39
N VAL A 64 -1.57 -35.53 -16.34
CA VAL A 64 -2.28 -35.06 -17.54
C VAL A 64 -3.62 -34.41 -17.17
N ALA A 65 -4.37 -35.00 -16.23
CA ALA A 65 -5.66 -34.44 -15.82
C ALA A 65 -5.55 -33.06 -15.16
N ARG A 66 -4.46 -32.80 -14.42
CA ARG A 66 -4.27 -31.55 -13.67
C ARG A 66 -3.37 -30.52 -14.37
N HIS A 67 -2.69 -30.88 -15.45
CA HIS A 67 -1.74 -29.95 -16.08
C HIS A 67 -2.42 -28.72 -16.68
N GLU A 68 -3.63 -28.87 -17.25
CA GLU A 68 -4.36 -27.77 -17.88
C GLU A 68 -4.76 -26.74 -16.81
N ASP A 69 -5.27 -27.23 -15.68
CA ASP A 69 -5.65 -26.38 -14.56
C ASP A 69 -4.45 -25.66 -13.95
N LEU A 70 -3.32 -26.35 -13.76
CA LEU A 70 -2.09 -25.73 -13.25
C LEU A 70 -1.55 -24.67 -14.22
N LEU A 71 -1.56 -24.94 -15.52
CA LEU A 71 -1.14 -23.98 -16.55
C LEU A 71 -2.08 -22.77 -16.59
N ALA A 72 -3.40 -23.00 -16.57
CA ALA A 72 -4.39 -21.94 -16.51
C ALA A 72 -4.23 -21.06 -15.27
N GLN A 73 -3.96 -21.67 -14.10
CA GLN A 73 -3.65 -20.94 -12.88
C GLN A 73 -2.36 -20.12 -13.01
N ALA A 74 -1.29 -20.70 -13.56
CA ALA A 74 -0.03 -20.00 -13.77
C ALA A 74 -0.20 -18.78 -14.70
N THR A 75 -0.91 -18.93 -15.82
CA THR A 75 -1.25 -17.82 -16.72
C THR A 75 -2.15 -16.79 -16.04
N GLY A 76 -3.09 -17.24 -15.19
CA GLY A 76 -3.93 -16.36 -14.39
C GLY A 76 -3.12 -15.50 -13.41
N ILE A 77 -2.12 -16.09 -12.76
CA ILE A 77 -1.19 -15.38 -11.86
C ILE A 77 -0.36 -14.35 -12.63
N GLU A 78 0.19 -14.72 -13.79
CA GLU A 78 0.97 -13.81 -14.64
C GLU A 78 0.11 -12.61 -15.11
N SER A 79 -1.14 -12.87 -15.50
CA SER A 79 -2.09 -11.81 -15.87
C SER A 79 -2.37 -10.87 -14.68
N LEU A 80 -2.60 -11.43 -13.50
CA LEU A 80 -2.84 -10.66 -12.28
C LEU A 80 -1.62 -9.80 -11.90
N GLU A 81 -0.41 -10.34 -12.03
CA GLU A 81 0.84 -9.59 -11.81
C GLU A 81 0.92 -8.39 -12.75
N GLY A 82 0.59 -8.56 -14.03
CA GLY A 82 0.51 -7.46 -15.00
C GLY A 82 -0.50 -6.36 -14.59
N VAL A 83 -1.68 -6.75 -14.12
CA VAL A 83 -2.70 -5.80 -13.61
C VAL A 83 -2.20 -5.06 -12.37
N LEU A 84 -1.59 -5.77 -11.42
CA LEU A 84 -1.03 -5.17 -10.19
C LEU A 84 0.09 -4.18 -10.52
N GLN A 85 0.98 -4.52 -11.45
CA GLN A 85 2.06 -3.64 -11.90
C GLN A 85 1.52 -2.37 -12.57
N MET A 86 0.47 -2.51 -13.40
CA MET A 86 -0.21 -1.36 -14.00
C MET A 86 -0.86 -0.48 -12.92
N MET A 87 -1.51 -1.09 -11.93
CA MET A 87 -2.15 -0.35 -10.83
C MET A 87 -1.11 0.41 -10.00
N GLN A 88 0.02 -0.21 -9.66
CA GLN A 88 1.12 0.41 -8.95
C GLN A 88 1.68 1.64 -9.69
N THR A 89 1.84 1.52 -11.01
CA THR A 89 2.31 2.62 -11.86
C THR A 89 1.32 3.79 -11.84
N ARG A 90 0.01 3.50 -11.95
CA ARG A 90 -1.05 4.52 -11.91
C ARG A 90 -1.15 5.21 -10.54
N ILE A 91 -1.03 4.45 -9.46
CA ILE A 91 -1.01 5.00 -8.09
C ILE A 91 0.17 5.94 -7.91
N SER A 92 1.36 5.54 -8.37
CA SER A 92 2.57 6.37 -8.30
C SER A 92 2.41 7.67 -9.09
N ALA A 93 1.82 7.60 -10.29
CA ALA A 93 1.52 8.78 -11.10
C ALA A 93 0.50 9.71 -10.44
N LEU A 94 -0.52 9.16 -9.78
CA LEU A 94 -1.53 9.92 -9.04
C LEU A 94 -0.91 10.62 -7.83
N GLN A 95 -0.09 9.92 -7.05
CA GLN A 95 0.64 10.50 -5.92
C GLN A 95 1.50 11.68 -6.37
N ALA A 96 2.25 11.52 -7.47
CA ALA A 96 3.05 12.60 -8.03
C ALA A 96 2.20 13.78 -8.51
N ALA A 97 0.99 13.53 -9.05
CA ALA A 97 0.08 14.59 -9.44
C ALA A 97 -0.46 15.37 -8.23
N VAL A 98 -0.81 14.67 -7.15
CA VAL A 98 -1.26 15.29 -5.89
C VAL A 98 -0.17 16.16 -5.28
N GLU A 99 1.07 15.69 -5.24
CA GLU A 99 2.20 16.50 -4.74
C GLU A 99 2.46 17.73 -5.62
N ARG A 100 2.31 17.61 -6.94
CA ARG A 100 2.35 18.78 -7.83
C ARG A 100 1.23 19.78 -7.56
N MET A 101 0.01 19.31 -7.24
CA MET A 101 -1.08 20.22 -6.87
C MET A 101 -0.78 20.92 -5.54
N ARG A 102 -0.27 20.19 -4.55
CA ARG A 102 0.10 20.76 -3.25
C ARG A 102 1.11 21.90 -3.43
N THR A 103 2.20 21.64 -4.14
CA THR A 103 3.27 22.62 -4.37
C THR A 103 2.83 23.82 -5.21
N LYS A 104 1.90 23.63 -6.16
CA LYS A 104 1.41 24.71 -7.04
C LYS A 104 0.19 25.47 -6.52
N ILE A 105 -0.55 24.91 -5.58
CA ILE A 105 -1.83 25.48 -5.11
C ILE A 105 -1.78 25.76 -3.61
N VAL A 106 -1.52 24.74 -2.80
CA VAL A 106 -1.58 24.86 -1.33
C VAL A 106 -0.47 25.78 -0.80
N ASP A 107 0.76 25.59 -1.28
CA ASP A 107 1.87 26.40 -0.78
C ASP A 107 1.76 27.89 -1.19
N PRO A 108 1.43 28.24 -2.46
CA PRO A 108 1.17 29.63 -2.83
C PRO A 108 -0.02 30.24 -2.10
N TYR A 109 -1.10 29.48 -1.89
CA TYR A 109 -2.24 29.93 -1.10
C TYR A 109 -1.82 30.33 0.32
N ASN A 110 -1.09 29.46 1.02
CA ASN A 110 -0.61 29.76 2.37
C ASN A 110 0.31 30.99 2.40
N LYS A 111 1.17 31.16 1.39
CA LYS A 111 2.02 32.35 1.24
C LYS A 111 1.18 33.62 1.04
N ILE A 112 0.12 33.57 0.24
CA ILE A 112 -0.78 34.70 0.00
C ILE A 112 -1.52 35.07 1.28
N VAL A 113 -2.08 34.11 2.01
CA VAL A 113 -2.75 34.35 3.31
C VAL A 113 -1.80 35.02 4.30
N GLY A 114 -0.54 34.55 4.37
CA GLY A 114 0.50 35.19 5.19
C GLY A 114 0.76 36.64 4.79
N ARG A 115 0.91 36.91 3.49
CA ARG A 115 1.13 38.27 2.97
C ARG A 115 -0.07 39.20 3.18
N ILE A 116 -1.30 38.71 3.05
CA ILE A 116 -2.52 39.49 3.35
C ILE A 116 -2.54 39.89 4.82
N THR A 117 -2.21 38.96 5.73
CA THR A 117 -2.13 39.24 7.17
C THR A 117 -1.07 40.30 7.46
N GLN A 118 0.10 40.20 6.84
CA GLN A 118 1.17 41.18 6.98
C GLN A 118 0.75 42.56 6.45
N LEU A 119 0.09 42.61 5.30
CA LEU A 119 -0.40 43.85 4.70
C LEU A 119 -1.43 44.53 5.61
N ALA A 120 -2.37 43.77 6.19
CA ALA A 120 -3.36 44.30 7.12
C ALA A 120 -2.70 44.92 8.36
N ARG A 121 -1.70 44.25 8.94
CA ARG A 121 -0.93 44.80 10.07
C ARG A 121 -0.18 46.08 9.70
N LEU A 122 0.38 46.12 8.49
CA LEU A 122 1.11 47.29 8.01
C LEU A 122 0.18 48.49 7.77
N GLN A 123 -1.03 48.25 7.24
CA GLN A 123 -2.06 49.29 7.10
C GLN A 123 -2.44 49.88 8.46
N VAL A 124 -2.70 49.04 9.46
CA VAL A 124 -3.00 49.49 10.84
C VAL A 124 -1.84 50.30 11.41
N ALA A 125 -0.60 49.86 11.22
CA ALA A 125 0.57 50.60 11.67
C ALA A 125 0.71 51.96 10.98
N CYS A 126 0.48 52.03 9.66
CA CYS A 126 0.47 53.28 8.91
C CYS A 126 -0.62 54.24 9.40
N ASP A 127 -1.82 53.74 9.69
CA ASP A 127 -2.90 54.57 10.22
C ASP A 127 -2.59 55.10 11.62
N LEU A 128 -2.00 54.27 12.47
CA LEU A 128 -1.52 54.70 13.78
C LEU A 128 -0.46 55.80 13.66
N LEU A 129 0.52 55.63 12.76
CA LEU A 129 1.55 56.64 12.50
C LEU A 129 0.94 57.96 12.00
N ARG A 130 -0.03 57.92 11.08
CA ARG A 130 -0.74 59.13 10.62
C ARG A 130 -1.45 59.84 11.77
N ARG A 131 -2.11 59.09 12.66
CA ARG A 131 -2.75 59.64 13.87
C ARG A 131 -1.73 60.27 14.80
N ILE A 132 -0.60 59.61 15.06
CA ILE A 132 0.49 60.14 15.89
C ILE A 132 1.04 61.45 15.30
N ILE A 133 1.32 61.49 14.00
CA ILE A 133 1.82 62.70 13.31
C ILE A 133 0.82 63.85 13.47
N ARG A 134 -0.48 63.59 13.29
CA ARG A 134 -1.53 64.59 13.49
C ARG A 134 -1.56 65.10 14.93
N ILE A 135 -1.49 64.21 15.93
CA ILE A 135 -1.47 64.58 17.35
C ILE A 135 -0.23 65.43 17.66
N LEU A 136 0.95 65.06 17.16
CA LEU A 136 2.19 65.82 17.35
C LEU A 136 2.09 67.22 16.72
N TYR A 137 1.54 67.32 15.52
CA TYR A 137 1.33 68.60 14.84
C TYR A 137 0.37 69.51 15.64
N LEU A 138 -0.78 68.98 16.05
CA LEU A 138 -1.78 69.73 16.82
C LEU A 138 -1.23 70.14 18.20
N SER A 139 -0.49 69.26 18.87
CA SER A 139 0.17 69.54 20.14
C SER A 139 1.18 70.69 20.02
N LYS A 140 2.01 70.67 18.96
CA LYS A 140 2.97 71.75 18.70
C LYS A 140 2.27 73.07 18.37
N ARG A 141 1.19 73.03 17.58
CA ARG A 141 0.38 74.21 17.25
C ARG A 141 -0.27 74.80 18.50
N LEU A 142 -0.85 73.96 19.36
CA LEU A 142 -1.45 74.35 20.63
C LEU A 142 -0.42 75.01 21.55
N GLN A 143 0.78 74.43 21.69
CA GLN A 143 1.87 75.03 22.47
C GLN A 143 2.22 76.44 21.97
N GLY A 144 2.31 76.63 20.65
CA GLY A 144 2.55 77.95 20.06
C GLY A 144 1.43 78.95 20.33
N GLN A 145 0.17 78.52 20.26
CA GLN A 145 -1.00 79.37 20.56
C GLN A 145 -1.06 79.78 22.04
N LEU A 146 -0.71 78.86 22.96
CA LEU A 146 -0.66 79.16 24.39
C LEU A 146 0.43 80.19 24.74
N GLN A 147 1.56 80.18 24.04
CA GLN A 147 2.60 81.21 24.20
C GLN A 147 2.15 82.61 23.73
N GLY A 148 1.15 82.69 22.83
CA GLY A 148 0.54 83.96 22.39
C GLY A 148 -0.38 84.63 23.41
N GLY A 149 -0.61 84.01 24.58
CA GLY A 149 -1.38 84.57 25.69
C GLY A 149 -2.87 84.79 25.36
N SER A 150 -3.50 85.75 26.05
CA SER A 150 -4.97 85.97 26.00
C SER A 150 -5.55 86.20 24.60
N ARG A 151 -4.73 86.65 23.65
CA ARG A 151 -5.15 86.98 22.28
C ARG A 151 -5.43 85.73 21.42
N GLU A 152 -4.83 84.59 21.76
CA GLU A 152 -4.89 83.35 20.97
C GLU A 152 -5.70 82.23 21.67
N ILE A 153 -6.32 82.51 22.83
CA ILE A 153 -7.08 81.54 23.65
C ILE A 153 -8.17 80.84 22.84
N THR A 154 -8.94 81.56 22.02
CA THR A 154 -10.00 80.96 21.19
C THR A 154 -9.44 79.95 20.18
N LYS A 155 -8.25 80.22 19.61
CA LYS A 155 -7.61 79.30 18.67
C LYS A 155 -6.99 78.08 19.38
N ALA A 156 -6.49 78.27 20.60
CA ALA A 156 -6.04 77.17 21.46
C ALA A 156 -7.20 76.22 21.82
N ALA A 157 -8.36 76.76 22.18
CA ALA A 157 -9.56 75.97 22.45
C ALA A 157 -9.99 75.14 21.24
N GLN A 158 -9.92 75.71 20.03
CA GLN A 158 -10.20 74.98 18.79
C GLN A 158 -9.20 73.85 18.53
N SER A 159 -7.89 74.08 18.74
CA SER A 159 -6.87 73.02 18.59
C SER A 159 -7.06 71.87 19.57
N ILE A 160 -7.56 72.12 20.79
CA ILE A 160 -7.93 71.07 21.75
C ILE A 160 -9.11 70.24 21.26
N ASN A 161 -10.09 70.87 20.60
CA ASN A 161 -11.24 70.16 20.05
C ASN A 161 -10.90 69.29 18.81
N GLU A 162 -9.79 69.59 18.13
CA GLU A 162 -9.32 68.85 16.95
C GLU A 162 -8.38 67.66 17.26
N LEU A 163 -7.89 67.59 18.51
CA LEU A 163 -7.04 66.53 19.08
C LEU A 163 -7.86 65.28 19.42
#